data_AF-A0A6V8L5E3-F1
#
_entry.id   AF-A0A6V8L5E3-F1
#
_cell.length_a   1.000
_cell.length_b   1.000
_cell.length_c   1.000
_cell.angle_alpha   90.00
_cell.angle_beta   90.00
_cell.angle_gamma   90.00
#
_symmetry.space_group_name_H-M   'P 1'
#
loop_
_entity.id
_entity.type
_entity.pdbx_description
1 polymer ?
#
loop_
_entity_poly.entity_id
_entity_poly.type
_entity_poly.pdbx_seq_one_letter_code
_entity_poly.pdbx_strand_id
1 'polypeptide(L)' 'MLGRKALFWAAVGGVSLLTHFGLELVARKVPSKGLARFAEFIHCGPGNGGN' A
#
# COMPACT_ATOMS: atom_id res chain seq x y z
N MET A 1 -24.72 11.91 15.00
CA MET A 1 -23.34 11.38 15.24
C MET A 1 -22.90 10.34 14.20
N LEU A 2 -23.82 9.62 13.54
CA LEU A 2 -23.49 8.59 12.54
C LEU A 2 -22.68 9.11 11.33
N GLY A 3 -23.02 10.29 10.80
CA GLY A 3 -22.33 10.88 9.64
C GLY A 3 -20.85 11.22 9.89
N ARG A 4 -20.50 11.65 11.11
CA ARG A 4 -19.10 11.90 11.49
C ARG A 4 -18.26 10.62 11.51
N LYS A 5 -18.86 9.50 11.94
CA LYS A 5 -18.20 8.19 11.94
C LYS A 5 -17.98 7.69 10.51
N ALA A 6 -18.96 7.86 9.61
CA ALA A 6 -18.80 7.48 8.20
C ALA A 6 -17.69 8.29 7.50
N LEU A 7 -17.64 9.60 7.73
CA LEU A 7 -16.59 10.48 7.22
C LEU A 7 -15.20 10.08 7.73
N PHE A 8 -15.09 9.72 9.01
CA PHE A 8 -13.83 9.22 9.58
C PHE A 8 -13.36 7.96 8.85
N TRP A 9 -14.24 6.97 8.67
CA TRP A 9 -13.87 5.72 7.98
C TRP A 9 -13.58 5.92 6.49
N ALA A 10 -14.28 6.85 5.83
CA ALA A 10 -13.96 7.25 4.47
C ALA A 10 -12.56 7.87 4.37
N ALA A 11 -12.19 8.74 5.31
CA ALA A 11 -10.85 9.32 5.38
C ALA A 11 -9.78 8.26 5.65
N VAL A 12 -10.02 7.32 6.56
CA VAL A 12 -9.12 6.19 6.83
C VAL A 12 -8.92 5.34 5.57
N GLY A 13 -10.00 5.01 4.86
CA GLY A 13 -9.92 4.28 3.58
C GLY A 13 -9.13 5.04 2.52
N GLY A 14 -9.35 6.35 2.40
CA GLY A 14 -8.63 7.22 1.47
C GLY A 14 -7.13 7.30 1.76
N VAL A 15 -6.74 7.47 3.03
CA VAL A 15 -5.33 7.50 3.44
C VAL A 15 -4.65 6.15 3.20
N SER A 16 -5.35 5.04 3.44
CA SER A 16 -4.84 3.70 3.16
C SER A 16 -4.51 3.51 1.67
N LEU A 17 -5.44 3.90 0.78
CA LEU A 17 -5.23 3.89 -0.66
C LEU A 17 -4.04 4.75 -1.10
N LEU A 18 -3.95 5.98 -0.60
CA LEU A 18 -2.84 6.88 -0.92
C LEU A 18 -1.49 6.35 -0.45
N THR A 19 -1.46 5.68 0.71
CA THR A 19 -0.24 5.08 1.25
C THR A 19 0.24 3.92 0.37
N HIS A 20 -0.68 3.09 -0.12
CA HIS A 20 -0.36 2.03 -1.07
C HIS A 20 0.24 2.58 -2.37
N PHE A 21 -0.36 3.60 -2.97
CA PHE A 21 0.18 4.25 -4.17
C PHE A 21 1.54 4.92 -3.91
N GLY A 22 1.70 5.55 -2.75
CA GLY A 22 2.97 6.17 -2.35
C GLY A 22 4.09 5.14 -2.22
N LEU A 23 3.82 4.00 -1.59
CA LEU A 23 4.76 2.89 -1.50
C LEU A 23 5.14 2.32 -2.87
N GLU A 24 4.19 2.19 -3.79
CA GLU A 24 4.46 1.74 -5.15
C GLU A 24 5.36 2.73 -5.91
N LEU A 25 5.09 4.04 -5.76
CA LEU A 25 5.91 5.10 -6.38
C LEU A 25 7.33 5.11 -5.83
N VAL A 26 7.47 4.95 -4.51
CA VAL A 26 8.77 4.86 -3.83
C VAL A 26 9.52 3.60 -4.26
N ALA A 27 8.85 2.45 -4.35
CA ALA A 27 9.46 1.20 -4.79
C ALA A 27 9.98 1.28 -6.24
N ARG A 28 9.31 2.02 -7.13
CA ARG A 28 9.77 2.24 -8.52
C ARG A 28 10.92 3.23 -8.65
N LYS A 29 11.00 4.24 -7.77
CA LYS A 29 12.04 5.29 -7.84
C LYS A 29 13.27 5.04 -6.98
N VAL A 30 13.15 4.26 -5.91
CA VAL A 30 14.24 3.97 -4.99
C VAL A 30 14.69 2.52 -5.20
N PRO A 31 15.90 2.28 -5.75
CA PRO A 31 16.43 0.92 -5.93
C PRO A 31 16.83 0.34 -4.58
N SER A 32 15.83 -0.06 -3.78
CA SER A 32 16.03 -0.76 -2.52
C SER A 32 15.40 -2.15 -2.60
N LYS A 33 16.23 -3.17 -2.42
CA LYS A 33 15.83 -4.59 -2.54
C LYS A 33 14.70 -4.97 -1.56
N GLY A 34 14.54 -4.25 -0.45
CA GLY A 34 13.49 -4.48 0.54
C GLY A 34 12.10 -3.97 0.14
N LEU A 35 12.00 -2.79 -0.48
CA LEU A 35 10.72 -2.24 -0.96
C LEU A 35 10.18 -3.00 -2.17
N ALA A 36 11.07 -3.49 -3.04
CA ALA A 36 10.69 -4.33 -4.17
C ALA A 36 9.99 -5.62 -3.70
N ARG A 37 10.55 -6.32 -2.69
CA ARG A 37 9.94 -7.52 -2.09
C ARG A 37 8.61 -7.22 -1.38
N PHE A 38 8.49 -6.06 -0.76
CA PHE A 38 7.24 -5.65 -0.11
C PHE A 38 6.14 -5.33 -1.13
N ALA A 39 6.48 -4.63 -2.22
CA ALA A 39 5.57 -4.40 -3.34
C ALA A 39 5.16 -5.72 -4.02
N GLU A 40 6.10 -6.64 -4.27
CA GLU A 40 5.78 -7.99 -4.78
C GLU A 40 4.87 -8.78 -3.83
N PHE A 41 5.10 -8.70 -2.52
CA PHE A 41 4.22 -9.34 -1.53
C PHE A 41 2.80 -8.76 -1.57
N ILE A 42 2.67 -7.44 -1.70
CA ILE A 42 1.38 -6.76 -1.80
C ILE A 42 0.65 -7.08 -3.11
N HIS A 43 1.35 -7.13 -4.24
CA HIS A 43 0.74 -7.28 -5.56
C HIS A 43 0.61 -8.72 -6.06
N CYS A 44 1.52 -9.62 -5.69
CA CYS A 44 1.57 -11.00 -6.20
C CYS A 44 1.20 -12.06 -5.14
N GLY A 45 1.06 -11.67 -3.87
CA GLY A 45 0.79 -12.59 -2.76
C GLY A 45 2.02 -13.41 -2.34
N PRO A 46 1.96 -14.06 -1.16
CA PRO A 46 3.05 -14.86 -0.63
C PRO A 46 3.25 -16.12 -1.48
N GLY A 47 4.22 -16.07 -2.40
CA GLY A 47 4.59 -17.24 -3.22
C GLY A 47 5.38 -16.91 -4.49
N ASN A 48 5.34 -15.67 -4.98
CA ASN A 48 5.93 -15.33 -6.28
C ASN A 48 7.36 -14.76 -6.21
N GLY A 49 7.97 -14.68 -5.01
CA GLY A 49 9.30 -14.08 -4.79
C GLY A 49 10.42 -15.09 -4.52
N GLY A 50 10.39 -16.26 -5.18
CA GLY A 50 11.30 -17.37 -4.91
C GLY A 50 11.70 -18.16 -6.16
N ASN A 51 12.46 -17.51 -7.05
CA ASN A 51 13.71 -18.01 -7.65
C ASN A 51 14.32 -16.91 -8.53
#